data_AF-A0A7K2J5B7-F1
#
_entry.id   AF-A0A7K2J5B7-F1
#
_cell.length_a   1.000
_cell.length_b   1.000
_cell.length_c   1.000
_cell.angle_alpha   90.00
_cell.angle_beta   90.00
_cell.angle_gamma   90.00
#
_symmetry.space_group_name_H-M   'P 1'
#
loop_
_entity.id
_entity.type
_entity.pdbx_description
1 polymer ?
#
loop_
_entity_poly.entity_id
_entity_poly.type
_entity_poly.pdbx_seq_one_letter_code
_entity_poly.pdbx_strand_id
1 'polypeptide(L)'
;MDTTCEVCHGHAPADHYLCEACQHTHLAWLRELPHQVALLRTLLHPDTGPARRGSTGRAHAPIPVRLDVLDLLGPGTVHTVPDPHGDQTGGVPITPFLAGWAHYIASDIPTAYRDAHGTAHIAQARTATAWPRTGTGLTAWCTWHERYLPYVATRPYATTLHTELEGLIHRLRRLNHYRPETRALDAPCPCCSAWSLVERDDELHITCTICPARLTPAEYAAHRTTTMRRLATTVLLTLDTHGPTAA
;
A
#
# COMPACT_ATOMS: atom_id res chain seq x y z
N MET A 1 24.59 11.86 -4.38
CA MET A 1 23.23 11.56 -3.86
C MET A 1 23.31 10.20 -3.21
N ASP A 2 22.76 10.08 -1.99
CA ASP A 2 22.78 8.82 -1.25
C ASP A 2 21.98 7.76 -2.00
N THR A 3 22.57 6.58 -2.19
CA THR A 3 21.94 5.43 -2.86
C THR A 3 21.08 4.61 -1.89
N THR A 4 20.45 5.32 -0.95
CA THR A 4 19.65 4.77 0.13
C THR A 4 18.24 5.30 0.08
N CYS A 5 17.26 4.41 0.17
CA CYS A 5 15.85 4.74 0.28
C CYS A 5 15.60 5.51 1.58
N GLU A 6 14.89 6.63 1.51
CA GLU A 6 14.58 7.43 2.71
C GLU A 6 13.52 6.78 3.61
N VAL A 7 12.71 5.86 3.06
CA VAL A 7 11.66 5.16 3.81
C VAL A 7 12.21 3.96 4.57
N CYS A 8 12.94 3.08 3.88
CA CYS A 8 13.34 1.79 4.43
C CYS A 8 14.85 1.63 4.63
N HIS A 9 15.65 2.65 4.27
CA HIS A 9 17.11 2.65 4.31
C HIS A 9 17.78 1.52 3.51
N GLY A 10 17.02 0.83 2.65
CA GLY A 10 17.55 -0.14 1.68
C GLY A 10 18.20 0.55 0.48
N HIS A 11 18.77 -0.24 -0.43
CA HIS A 11 19.38 0.30 -1.64
C HIS A 11 18.34 0.93 -2.57
N ALA A 12 18.61 2.14 -3.06
CA ALA A 12 17.80 2.84 -4.05
C ALA A 12 18.66 3.20 -5.28
N PRO A 13 18.07 3.26 -6.49
CA PRO A 13 18.76 3.77 -7.67
C PRO A 13 19.27 5.20 -7.45
N ALA A 14 20.28 5.61 -8.20
CA ALA A 14 20.70 7.00 -8.21
C ALA A 14 19.50 7.92 -8.55
N ASP A 15 19.45 9.08 -7.89
CA ASP A 15 18.40 10.10 -8.07
C ASP A 15 16.98 9.67 -7.66
N HIS A 16 16.85 8.59 -6.87
CA HIS A 16 15.57 8.13 -6.33
C HIS A 16 15.51 8.27 -4.80
N TYR A 17 14.38 8.74 -4.31
CA TYR A 17 14.03 8.83 -2.89
C TYR A 17 13.40 7.52 -2.38
N LEU A 18 12.76 6.75 -3.28
CA LEU A 18 12.13 5.46 -2.98
C LEU A 18 12.82 4.31 -3.73
N CYS A 19 13.19 3.24 -3.01
CA CYS A 19 13.64 1.99 -3.64
C CYS A 19 12.48 1.25 -4.33
N GLU A 20 12.84 0.29 -5.18
CA GLU A 20 11.88 -0.56 -5.91
C GLU A 20 10.89 -1.28 -4.97
N ALA A 21 11.37 -1.77 -3.82
CA ALA A 21 10.49 -2.42 -2.84
C ALA A 21 9.42 -1.46 -2.28
N CYS A 22 9.80 -0.24 -1.90
CA CYS A 22 8.87 0.77 -1.42
C CYS A 22 7.91 1.25 -2.51
N GLN A 23 8.38 1.35 -3.76
CA GLN A 23 7.51 1.65 -4.90
C GLN A 23 6.50 0.52 -5.13
N HIS A 24 6.92 -0.76 -5.05
CA HIS A 24 6.01 -1.90 -5.18
C HIS A 24 4.96 -1.91 -4.08
N THR A 25 5.35 -1.72 -2.82
CA THR A 25 4.42 -1.62 -1.69
C THR A 25 3.44 -0.46 -1.87
N HIS A 26 3.91 0.70 -2.35
CA HIS A 26 3.04 1.82 -2.68
C HIS A 26 2.00 1.45 -3.75
N LEU A 27 2.40 0.77 -4.82
CA LEU A 27 1.49 0.29 -5.86
C LEU A 27 0.47 -0.73 -5.30
N ALA A 28 0.93 -1.66 -4.46
CA ALA A 28 0.05 -2.63 -3.81
C ALA A 28 -1.04 -1.94 -3.00
N TRP A 29 -0.68 -0.92 -2.21
CA TRP A 29 -1.63 -0.09 -1.46
C TRP A 29 -2.62 0.65 -2.36
N LEU A 30 -2.16 1.28 -3.45
CA LEU A 30 -3.07 1.96 -4.39
C LEU A 30 -4.09 1.00 -5.03
N ARG A 31 -3.68 -0.24 -5.32
CA ARG A 31 -4.54 -1.29 -5.87
C ARG A 31 -5.49 -1.87 -4.83
N GLU A 32 -5.10 -1.89 -3.57
CA GLU A 32 -5.92 -2.35 -2.44
C GLU A 32 -7.04 -1.35 -2.10
N LEU A 33 -6.79 -0.03 -2.22
CA LEU A 33 -7.71 1.03 -1.82
C LEU A 33 -9.16 0.87 -2.36
N PRO A 34 -9.40 0.61 -3.66
CA PRO A 34 -10.76 0.40 -4.16
C PRO A 34 -11.51 -0.73 -3.45
N HIS A 35 -10.82 -1.82 -3.12
CA HIS A 35 -11.41 -2.93 -2.38
C HIS A 35 -11.72 -2.54 -0.92
N GLN A 36 -10.79 -1.85 -0.25
CA GLN A 36 -11.00 -1.35 1.12
C GLN A 36 -12.21 -0.41 1.22
N VAL A 37 -12.41 0.44 0.22
CA VAL A 37 -13.57 1.35 0.19
C VAL A 37 -14.88 0.61 -0.04
N ALA A 38 -14.88 -0.44 -0.86
CA ALA A 38 -16.05 -1.29 -1.01
C ALA A 38 -16.42 -1.97 0.32
N LEU A 39 -15.43 -2.48 1.07
CA LEU A 39 -15.63 -3.05 2.41
C LEU A 39 -16.14 -2.00 3.41
N LEU A 40 -15.52 -0.81 3.46
CA LEU A 40 -15.93 0.26 4.37
C LEU A 40 -17.41 0.65 4.18
N ARG A 41 -17.91 0.69 2.94
CA ARG A 41 -19.31 1.00 2.67
C ARG A 41 -20.28 0.04 3.34
N THR A 42 -19.87 -1.21 3.57
CA THR A 42 -20.69 -2.19 4.30
C THR A 42 -20.77 -1.88 5.80
N LEU A 43 -19.75 -1.19 6.34
CA LEU A 43 -19.61 -0.77 7.74
C LEU A 43 -20.28 0.58 8.04
N LEU A 44 -21.01 1.19 7.10
CA LEU A 44 -21.71 2.45 7.35
C LEU A 44 -22.83 2.31 8.40
N HIS A 45 -23.35 1.10 8.58
CA HIS A 45 -24.38 0.80 9.57
C HIS A 45 -23.81 0.90 10.99
N PRO A 46 -24.61 1.38 11.96
CA PRO A 46 -24.16 1.51 13.33
C PRO A 46 -23.87 0.13 13.92
N ASP A 47 -22.80 0.04 14.73
CA ASP A 47 -22.56 -1.16 15.55
C ASP A 47 -23.79 -1.35 16.44
N THR A 48 -24.43 -2.52 16.35
CA THR A 48 -25.62 -2.87 17.13
C THR A 48 -25.26 -2.99 18.61
N GLY A 49 -25.22 -1.87 19.31
CA GLY A 49 -25.00 -1.77 20.75
C GLY A 49 -26.19 -1.12 21.45
N PRO A 50 -26.48 -1.47 22.72
CA PRO A 50 -27.52 -0.81 23.48
C PRO A 50 -27.25 0.70 23.61
N ALA A 51 -28.31 1.50 23.66
CA ALA A 51 -28.22 2.95 23.82
C ALA A 51 -27.27 3.30 24.98
N ARG A 52 -26.19 4.05 24.68
CA ARG A 52 -25.23 4.48 25.70
C ARG A 52 -25.88 5.55 26.56
N ARG A 53 -25.97 5.29 27.87
CA ARG A 53 -26.46 6.26 28.85
C ARG A 53 -25.40 7.36 29.00
N GLY A 54 -25.70 8.58 28.57
CA GLY A 54 -24.82 9.73 28.81
C GLY A 54 -24.74 10.08 30.30
N SER A 55 -23.68 10.77 30.71
CA SER A 55 -23.44 11.17 32.12
C SER A 55 -24.53 12.09 32.71
N THR A 56 -25.42 12.64 31.87
CA THR A 56 -26.51 13.55 32.23
C THR A 56 -27.90 12.92 32.20
N GLY A 57 -28.01 11.59 32.11
CA GLY A 57 -29.29 10.88 32.21
C GLY A 57 -30.19 10.97 30.96
N ARG A 58 -29.75 11.65 29.89
CA ARG A 58 -30.41 11.61 28.58
C ARG A 58 -29.89 10.43 27.77
N ALA A 59 -30.78 9.53 27.38
CA ALA A 59 -30.50 8.52 26.38
C ALA A 59 -30.41 9.24 25.03
N HIS A 60 -29.22 9.37 24.48
CA HIS A 60 -29.07 9.83 23.10
C HIS A 60 -29.37 8.64 22.18
N ALA A 61 -30.23 8.86 21.18
CA ALA A 61 -30.43 7.89 20.12
C ALA A 61 -29.05 7.55 19.50
N PRO A 62 -28.77 6.27 19.21
CA PRO A 62 -27.51 5.91 18.55
C PRO A 62 -27.43 6.65 17.21
N ILE A 63 -26.26 7.20 16.91
CA ILE A 63 -26.01 7.86 15.63
C ILE A 63 -26.30 6.83 14.52
N PRO A 64 -27.11 7.18 13.50
CA PRO A 64 -27.59 6.20 12.52
C PRO A 64 -26.49 5.66 11.59
N VAL A 65 -25.28 6.21 11.69
CA VAL A 65 -24.13 5.85 10.88
C VAL A 65 -22.86 5.87 11.72
N ARG A 66 -21.87 5.07 11.30
CA ARG A 66 -20.52 5.13 11.84
C ARG A 66 -19.78 6.36 11.30
N LEU A 67 -19.60 7.36 12.18
CA LEU A 67 -18.97 8.65 11.80
C LEU A 67 -17.55 8.48 11.28
N ASP A 68 -16.76 7.59 11.89
CA ASP A 68 -15.39 7.28 11.45
C ASP A 68 -15.30 6.76 10.01
N VAL A 69 -16.30 5.99 9.58
CA VAL A 69 -16.43 5.51 8.21
C VAL A 69 -16.93 6.63 7.29
N LEU A 70 -17.91 7.42 7.75
CA LEU A 70 -18.45 8.55 7.00
C LEU A 70 -17.37 9.61 6.73
N ASP A 71 -16.53 9.92 7.71
CA ASP A 71 -15.44 10.90 7.58
C ASP A 71 -14.41 10.47 6.54
N LEU A 72 -14.18 9.17 6.36
CA LEU A 72 -13.26 8.66 5.34
C LEU A 72 -13.86 8.64 3.93
N LEU A 73 -15.17 8.40 3.81
CA LEU A 73 -15.89 8.27 2.54
C LEU A 73 -16.52 9.59 2.06
N GLY A 74 -16.70 10.53 2.98
CA GLY A 74 -17.43 11.77 2.77
C GLY A 74 -16.70 12.75 1.85
N PRO A 75 -17.42 13.78 1.37
CA PRO A 75 -16.78 14.91 0.73
C PRO A 75 -15.91 15.65 1.75
N GLY A 76 -14.75 16.15 1.32
CA GLY A 76 -13.93 16.96 2.21
C GLY A 76 -12.79 17.66 1.51
N THR A 77 -11.94 18.31 2.31
CA THR A 77 -10.79 19.06 1.84
C THR A 77 -9.52 18.25 1.95
N VAL A 78 -8.55 18.55 1.07
CA VAL A 78 -7.22 17.91 1.05
C VAL A 78 -6.47 18.13 2.37
N HIS A 79 -6.74 19.25 3.04
CA HIS A 79 -6.10 19.62 4.29
C HIS A 79 -6.98 19.27 5.48
N THR A 80 -6.34 18.81 6.56
CA THR A 80 -6.95 18.85 7.90
C THR A 80 -7.33 20.29 8.20
N VAL A 81 -8.63 20.56 8.30
CA VAL A 81 -9.13 21.87 8.70
C VAL A 81 -8.64 22.10 10.13
N PRO A 82 -8.04 23.26 10.44
CA PRO A 82 -7.76 23.59 11.83
C PRO A 82 -9.04 23.42 12.62
N ASP A 83 -8.98 22.68 13.71
CA ASP A 83 -10.11 22.40 14.58
C ASP A 83 -9.90 23.12 15.92
N PRO A 84 -10.29 24.41 16.03
CA PRO A 84 -10.20 25.16 17.27
C PRO A 84 -11.03 24.56 18.42
N HIS A 85 -12.01 23.71 18.10
CA HIS A 85 -13.00 23.22 19.04
C HIS A 85 -12.75 21.76 19.48
N GLY A 86 -11.82 21.06 18.84
CA GLY A 86 -11.47 19.68 19.15
C GLY A 86 -12.60 18.69 18.86
N ASP A 87 -13.59 19.09 18.07
CA ASP A 87 -14.78 18.30 17.75
C ASP A 87 -14.68 17.58 16.40
N GLN A 88 -13.61 17.83 15.62
CA GLN A 88 -13.28 17.07 14.43
C GLN A 88 -12.51 15.81 14.81
N THR A 89 -13.21 14.69 14.80
CA THR A 89 -12.61 13.37 14.93
C THR A 89 -12.46 12.71 13.57
N GLY A 90 -11.35 12.92 12.85
CA GLY A 90 -11.19 12.28 11.54
C GLY A 90 -9.91 12.72 10.83
N GLY A 91 -9.38 11.87 9.94
CA GLY A 91 -8.29 12.29 9.04
C GLY A 91 -8.84 12.74 7.70
N VAL A 92 -7.94 13.08 6.78
CA VAL A 92 -8.31 13.48 5.41
C VAL A 92 -9.12 12.36 4.74
N PRO A 93 -10.29 12.65 4.15
CA PRO A 93 -11.06 11.64 3.44
C PRO A 93 -10.28 11.11 2.23
N ILE A 94 -10.55 9.85 1.83
CA ILE A 94 -9.70 9.10 0.89
C ILE A 94 -9.59 9.80 -0.47
N THR A 95 -10.73 10.26 -1.01
CA THR A 95 -10.76 10.89 -2.34
C THR A 95 -10.07 12.27 -2.34
N PRO A 96 -10.37 13.20 -1.40
CA PRO A 96 -9.61 14.43 -1.23
C PRO A 96 -8.10 14.21 -1.04
N PHE A 97 -7.70 13.20 -0.25
CA PHE A 97 -6.29 12.85 -0.08
C PHE A 97 -5.59 12.56 -1.42
N LEU A 98 -6.16 11.64 -2.22
CA LEU A 98 -5.57 11.27 -3.50
C LEU A 98 -5.64 12.40 -4.52
N ALA A 99 -6.76 13.11 -4.61
CA ALA A 99 -6.92 14.22 -5.54
C ALA A 99 -5.94 15.36 -5.21
N GLY A 100 -5.78 15.69 -3.93
CA GLY A 100 -4.86 16.72 -3.46
C GLY A 100 -3.40 16.43 -3.81
N TRP A 101 -2.93 15.22 -3.50
CA TRP A 101 -1.60 14.79 -3.91
C TRP A 101 -1.44 14.77 -5.43
N ALA A 102 -2.47 14.36 -6.18
CA ALA A 102 -2.42 14.38 -7.63
C ALA A 102 -2.26 15.81 -8.17
N HIS A 103 -3.02 16.78 -7.66
CA HIS A 103 -2.88 18.19 -8.04
C HIS A 103 -1.50 18.74 -7.67
N TYR A 104 -0.99 18.40 -6.48
CA TYR A 104 0.36 18.81 -6.06
C TYR A 104 1.42 18.27 -7.02
N ILE A 105 1.40 16.97 -7.33
CA ILE A 105 2.32 16.35 -8.29
C ILE A 105 2.16 16.97 -9.69
N ALA A 106 0.93 17.21 -10.15
CA ALA A 106 0.68 17.84 -11.45
C ALA A 106 1.24 19.26 -11.54
N SER A 107 1.23 20.03 -10.45
CA SER A 107 1.81 21.37 -10.40
C SER A 107 3.34 21.37 -10.49
N ASP A 108 3.98 20.26 -10.10
CA ASP A 108 5.42 20.09 -10.12
C ASP A 108 5.95 19.59 -11.48
N ILE A 109 5.15 18.81 -12.22
CA ILE A 109 5.55 18.24 -13.52
C ILE A 109 5.78 19.37 -14.54
N PRO A 110 6.96 19.42 -15.19
CA PRO A 110 7.23 20.38 -16.26
C PRO A 110 6.29 20.16 -17.45
N THR A 111 5.70 21.24 -17.95
CA THR A 111 4.83 21.22 -19.14
C THR A 111 5.51 21.94 -20.30
N ALA A 112 5.49 21.29 -21.46
CA ALA A 112 5.93 21.91 -22.71
C ALA A 112 4.72 22.59 -23.38
N TYR A 113 4.85 23.86 -23.73
CA TYR A 113 3.84 24.60 -24.49
C TYR A 113 4.51 25.44 -25.59
N ARG A 114 3.73 25.87 -26.58
CA ARG A 114 4.18 26.86 -27.57
C ARG A 114 3.50 28.18 -27.31
N ASP A 115 4.26 29.26 -27.37
CA ASP A 115 3.67 30.60 -27.30
C ASP A 115 2.96 30.98 -28.61
N ALA A 116 2.34 32.17 -28.65
CA ALA A 116 1.66 32.69 -29.82
C ALA A 116 2.59 32.87 -31.05
N HIS A 117 3.90 32.87 -30.85
CA HIS A 117 4.92 32.99 -31.90
C HIS A 117 5.48 31.63 -32.32
N GLY A 118 4.99 30.53 -31.75
CA GLY A 118 5.43 29.18 -32.05
C GLY A 118 6.70 28.74 -31.32
N THR A 119 7.26 29.56 -30.42
CA THR A 119 8.44 29.20 -29.62
C THR A 119 8.05 28.17 -28.58
N ALA A 120 8.80 27.09 -28.49
CA ALA A 120 8.58 26.06 -27.47
C ALA A 120 9.19 26.48 -26.13
N HIS A 121 8.38 26.42 -25.08
CA HIS A 121 8.74 26.73 -23.70
C HIS A 121 8.52 25.49 -22.84
N ILE A 122 9.39 25.30 -21.83
CA ILE A 122 9.19 24.31 -20.77
C ILE A 122 9.10 25.09 -19.47
N ALA A 123 7.94 25.01 -18.82
CA ALA A 123 7.73 25.66 -17.54
C ALA A 123 6.88 24.78 -16.60
N GLN A 124 7.07 24.98 -15.30
CA GLN A 124 6.16 24.44 -14.30
C GLN A 124 4.80 25.12 -14.43
N ALA A 125 3.76 24.33 -14.61
CA ALA A 125 2.40 24.82 -14.67
C ALA A 125 1.89 25.04 -13.24
N ARG A 126 2.08 26.25 -12.71
CA ARG A 126 1.62 26.64 -11.36
C ARG A 126 0.11 26.44 -11.12
N THR A 127 -0.66 26.30 -12.19
CA THR A 127 -2.12 26.07 -12.16
C THR A 127 -2.50 24.72 -12.79
N ALA A 128 -1.56 23.77 -12.93
CA ALA A 128 -1.90 22.47 -13.50
C ALA A 128 -2.84 21.70 -12.58
N THR A 129 -4.00 21.35 -13.14
CA THR A 129 -4.99 20.51 -12.47
C THR A 129 -4.80 19.08 -12.96
N ALA A 130 -4.45 18.16 -12.05
CA ALA A 130 -4.51 16.73 -12.33
C ALA A 130 -5.90 16.33 -12.83
N TRP A 131 -5.91 15.58 -13.93
CA TRP A 131 -7.13 15.05 -14.53
C TRP A 131 -6.95 13.55 -14.79
N PRO A 132 -7.60 12.67 -14.01
CA PRO A 132 -7.59 11.25 -14.29
C PRO A 132 -8.41 10.99 -15.56
N ARG A 133 -7.74 10.47 -16.60
CA ARG A 133 -8.33 10.21 -17.92
C ARG A 133 -9.01 8.84 -18.03
N THR A 134 -8.78 7.97 -17.06
CA THR A 134 -9.18 6.56 -17.10
C THR A 134 -9.88 6.17 -15.80
N GLY A 135 -11.07 5.57 -15.90
CA GLY A 135 -11.87 5.16 -14.75
C GLY A 135 -12.76 6.28 -14.19
N THR A 136 -13.46 5.98 -13.10
CA THR A 136 -14.31 6.94 -12.36
C THR A 136 -13.98 6.92 -10.87
N GLY A 137 -14.16 8.07 -10.21
CA GLY A 137 -14.01 8.20 -8.76
C GLY A 137 -12.63 7.75 -8.24
N LEU A 138 -12.63 6.96 -7.18
CA LEU A 138 -11.43 6.50 -6.48
C LEU A 138 -10.45 5.73 -7.37
N THR A 139 -10.94 4.78 -8.16
CA THR A 139 -10.10 3.97 -9.06
C THR A 139 -9.35 4.85 -10.05
N ALA A 140 -10.00 5.90 -10.55
CA ALA A 140 -9.38 6.84 -11.49
C ALA A 140 -8.18 7.57 -10.87
N TRP A 141 -8.30 7.96 -9.60
CA TRP A 141 -7.21 8.58 -8.84
C TRP A 141 -6.09 7.59 -8.50
N CYS A 142 -6.41 6.37 -8.08
CA CYS A 142 -5.40 5.33 -7.86
C CYS A 142 -4.60 5.07 -9.15
N THR A 143 -5.29 4.86 -10.29
CA THR A 143 -4.62 4.65 -11.59
C THR A 143 -3.77 5.85 -12.02
N TRP A 144 -4.20 7.07 -11.70
CA TRP A 144 -3.40 8.27 -11.94
C TRP A 144 -2.10 8.22 -11.14
N HIS A 145 -2.17 7.94 -9.84
CA HIS A 145 -0.97 7.82 -8.99
C HIS A 145 -0.04 6.69 -9.42
N GLU A 146 -0.59 5.52 -9.77
CA GLU A 146 0.20 4.40 -10.29
C GLU A 146 1.02 4.79 -11.53
N ARG A 147 0.43 5.59 -12.44
CA ARG A 147 1.11 6.07 -13.64
C ARG A 147 2.25 7.04 -13.35
N TYR A 148 2.08 7.92 -12.36
CA TYR A 148 3.06 8.94 -12.03
C TYR A 148 4.06 8.52 -10.96
N LEU A 149 3.91 7.34 -10.36
CA LEU A 149 4.82 6.84 -9.32
C LEU A 149 6.30 6.84 -9.74
N PRO A 150 6.70 6.44 -10.98
CA PRO A 150 8.10 6.51 -11.39
C PRO A 150 8.67 7.94 -11.36
N TYR A 151 7.86 8.94 -11.72
CA TYR A 151 8.25 10.34 -11.60
C TYR A 151 8.36 10.73 -10.12
N VAL A 152 7.31 10.44 -9.33
CA VAL A 152 7.25 10.76 -7.91
C VAL A 152 8.44 10.18 -7.15
N ALA A 153 8.87 8.96 -7.44
CA ALA A 153 10.00 8.32 -6.80
C ALA A 153 11.33 9.10 -6.91
N THR A 154 11.44 10.03 -7.85
CA THR A 154 12.61 10.91 -8.06
C THR A 154 12.49 12.27 -7.36
N ARG A 155 11.41 12.51 -6.62
CA ARG A 155 11.09 13.82 -6.01
C ARG A 155 11.20 13.77 -4.49
N PRO A 156 11.59 14.89 -3.83
CA PRO A 156 11.81 14.91 -2.37
C PRO A 156 10.54 14.68 -1.55
N TYR A 157 9.36 14.86 -2.14
CA TYR A 157 8.09 14.61 -1.45
C TYR A 157 7.64 13.14 -1.52
N ALA A 158 8.39 12.25 -2.16
CA ALA A 158 8.02 10.85 -2.32
C ALA A 158 7.86 10.12 -0.98
N THR A 159 8.78 10.40 -0.05
CA THR A 159 8.80 9.85 1.30
C THR A 159 7.54 10.26 2.06
N THR A 160 7.19 11.55 2.05
CA THR A 160 5.98 12.08 2.69
C THR A 160 4.72 11.43 2.14
N LEU A 161 4.56 11.38 0.81
CA LEU A 161 3.41 10.73 0.20
C LEU A 161 3.32 9.25 0.59
N HIS A 162 4.44 8.53 0.59
CA HIS A 162 4.48 7.12 0.97
C HIS A 162 4.03 6.92 2.43
N THR A 163 4.58 7.70 3.37
CA THR A 163 4.21 7.62 4.80
C THR A 163 2.75 8.00 5.05
N GLU A 164 2.23 9.02 4.35
CA GLU A 164 0.82 9.38 4.50
C GLU A 164 -0.12 8.30 3.93
N LEU A 165 0.24 7.70 2.78
CA LEU A 165 -0.51 6.57 2.21
C LEU A 165 -0.46 5.34 3.12
N GLU A 166 0.69 5.03 3.71
CA GLU A 166 0.86 3.98 4.71
C GLU A 166 -0.07 4.21 5.91
N GLY A 167 -0.07 5.43 6.45
CA GLY A 167 -0.95 5.81 7.55
C GLY A 167 -2.44 5.69 7.22
N LEU A 168 -2.81 6.02 5.98
CA LEU A 168 -4.17 5.81 5.47
C LEU A 168 -4.52 4.33 5.40
N ILE A 169 -3.67 3.51 4.77
CA ILE A 169 -3.91 2.06 4.62
C ILE A 169 -4.01 1.37 5.98
N HIS A 170 -3.10 1.64 6.91
CA HIS A 170 -3.16 1.05 8.24
C HIS A 170 -4.45 1.41 8.99
N ARG A 171 -4.93 2.65 8.81
CA ARG A 171 -6.21 3.06 9.37
C ARG A 171 -7.37 2.28 8.75
N LEU A 172 -7.39 2.12 7.43
CA LEU A 172 -8.43 1.37 6.71
C LEU A 172 -8.44 -0.11 7.12
N ARG A 173 -7.26 -0.74 7.12
CA ARG A 173 -7.10 -2.15 7.54
C ARG A 173 -7.54 -2.36 8.99
N ARG A 174 -7.27 -1.41 9.89
CA ARG A 174 -7.74 -1.47 11.28
C ARG A 174 -9.26 -1.38 11.39
N LEU A 175 -9.91 -0.54 10.57
CA LEU A 175 -11.37 -0.40 10.56
C LEU A 175 -12.08 -1.62 9.97
N ASN A 176 -11.55 -2.15 8.86
CA ASN A 176 -12.13 -3.31 8.18
C ASN A 176 -11.69 -4.66 8.78
N HIS A 177 -10.81 -4.65 9.78
CA HIS A 177 -10.09 -5.83 10.26
C HIS A 177 -9.41 -6.64 9.13
N TYR A 178 -9.11 -5.98 8.01
CA TYR A 178 -8.50 -6.62 6.85
C TYR A 178 -7.05 -6.97 7.16
N ARG A 179 -6.66 -8.19 6.83
CA ARG A 179 -5.28 -8.66 6.91
C ARG A 179 -4.85 -9.11 5.51
N PRO A 180 -3.68 -8.65 5.01
CA PRO A 180 -3.11 -9.18 3.78
C PRO A 180 -2.99 -10.69 3.86
N GLU A 181 -3.34 -11.39 2.78
CA GLU A 181 -3.16 -12.83 2.73
C GLU A 181 -1.67 -13.17 2.75
N THR A 182 -1.36 -14.25 3.45
CA THR A 182 0.00 -14.75 3.59
C THR A 182 -0.01 -16.22 3.18
N ARG A 183 0.79 -16.55 2.16
CA ARG A 183 0.93 -17.90 1.64
C ARG A 183 2.24 -18.51 2.08
N ALA A 184 2.17 -19.62 2.81
CA ALA A 184 3.34 -20.41 3.12
C ALA A 184 3.90 -21.07 1.85
N LEU A 185 5.22 -21.09 1.74
CA LEU A 185 5.93 -21.64 0.60
C LEU A 185 6.56 -23.00 0.93
N ASP A 186 6.82 -23.78 -0.12
CA ASP A 186 7.17 -25.19 -0.03
C ASP A 186 8.67 -25.50 -0.11
N ALA A 187 9.54 -24.50 -0.21
CA ALA A 187 10.99 -24.69 -0.07
C ALA A 187 11.48 -24.10 1.25
N PRO A 188 12.47 -24.74 1.92
CA PRO A 188 13.07 -24.19 3.12
C PRO A 188 13.88 -22.93 2.81
N CYS A 189 14.03 -22.04 3.79
CA CYS A 189 14.81 -20.82 3.68
C CYS A 189 16.29 -21.14 3.35
N PRO A 190 16.92 -20.48 2.36
CA PRO A 190 18.32 -20.72 2.02
C PRO A 190 19.30 -20.30 3.12
N CYS A 191 18.91 -19.39 4.04
CA CYS A 191 19.78 -18.90 5.10
C CYS A 191 19.71 -19.74 6.38
N CYS A 192 18.50 -20.10 6.85
CA CYS A 192 18.31 -20.83 8.11
C CYS A 192 17.77 -22.25 7.95
N SER A 193 17.50 -22.69 6.71
CA SER A 193 16.93 -24.01 6.37
C SER A 193 15.55 -24.30 6.96
N ALA A 194 14.89 -23.33 7.59
CA ALA A 194 13.56 -23.51 8.15
C ALA A 194 12.45 -23.38 7.10
N TRP A 195 11.34 -24.09 7.30
CA TRP A 195 10.14 -24.07 6.45
C TRP A 195 9.23 -22.89 6.80
N SER A 196 9.79 -21.70 6.67
CA SER A 196 9.23 -20.45 7.19
C SER A 196 9.23 -19.33 6.16
N LEU A 197 9.40 -19.66 4.88
CA LEU A 197 9.26 -18.70 3.78
C LEU A 197 7.77 -18.44 3.53
N VAL A 198 7.42 -17.16 3.45
CA VAL A 198 6.07 -16.70 3.16
C VAL A 198 6.09 -15.67 2.05
N GLU A 199 5.05 -15.74 1.22
CA GLU A 199 4.71 -14.70 0.26
C GLU A 199 3.52 -13.92 0.81
N ARG A 200 3.57 -12.60 0.69
CA ARG A 200 2.51 -11.71 1.11
C ARG A 200 2.09 -10.86 -0.07
N ASP A 201 0.78 -10.68 -0.26
CA ASP A 201 0.24 -9.95 -1.41
C ASP A 201 0.70 -8.48 -1.46
N ASP A 202 1.11 -7.91 -0.33
CA ASP A 202 1.56 -6.53 -0.21
C ASP A 202 3.10 -6.33 -0.22
N GLU A 203 3.87 -7.41 -0.39
CA GLU A 203 5.34 -7.38 -0.39
C GLU A 203 5.92 -7.86 -1.72
N LEU A 204 6.96 -7.17 -2.21
CA LEU A 204 7.68 -7.59 -3.42
C LEU A 204 8.52 -8.85 -3.20
N HIS A 205 9.01 -9.02 -1.96
CA HIS A 205 9.94 -10.07 -1.61
C HIS A 205 9.25 -11.14 -0.80
N ILE A 206 9.63 -12.38 -1.05
CA ILE A 206 9.36 -13.52 -0.18
C ILE A 206 10.26 -13.38 1.04
N THR A 207 9.66 -13.40 2.23
CA THR A 207 10.37 -13.19 3.49
C THR A 207 10.37 -14.46 4.33
N CYS A 208 11.43 -14.63 5.13
CA CYS A 208 11.47 -15.68 6.13
C CYS A 208 10.93 -15.15 7.46
N THR A 209 10.00 -15.87 8.10
CA THR A 209 9.45 -15.45 9.40
C THR A 209 10.39 -15.69 10.58
N ILE A 210 11.53 -16.37 10.36
CA ILE A 210 12.50 -16.75 11.40
C ILE A 210 13.80 -15.95 11.29
N CYS A 211 14.24 -15.61 10.07
CA CYS A 211 15.52 -14.95 9.83
C CYS A 211 15.34 -13.79 8.83
N PRO A 212 16.29 -12.86 8.70
CA PRO A 212 16.12 -11.67 7.86
C PRO A 212 16.21 -11.95 6.35
N ALA A 213 16.15 -13.21 5.92
CA ALA A 213 16.24 -13.58 4.51
C ALA A 213 15.08 -12.99 3.70
N ARG A 214 15.43 -12.40 2.56
CA ARG A 214 14.52 -11.85 1.56
C ARG A 214 14.90 -12.40 0.20
N LEU A 215 13.91 -12.89 -0.54
CA LEU A 215 14.08 -13.49 -1.87
C LEU A 215 13.12 -12.81 -2.83
N THR A 216 13.59 -12.48 -4.01
CA THR A 216 12.69 -12.19 -5.13
C THR A 216 11.95 -13.47 -5.55
N PRO A 217 10.77 -13.37 -6.20
CA PRO A 217 10.07 -14.54 -6.72
C PRO A 217 10.93 -15.40 -7.66
N ALA A 218 11.80 -14.76 -8.45
CA ALA A 218 12.73 -15.44 -9.35
C ALA A 218 13.82 -16.22 -8.59
N GLU A 219 14.43 -15.60 -7.57
CA GLU A 219 15.40 -16.28 -6.69
C GLU A 219 14.76 -17.45 -5.96
N TYR A 220 13.55 -17.28 -5.44
CA TYR A 220 12.80 -18.37 -4.82
C TYR A 220 12.53 -19.51 -5.80
N ALA A 221 12.08 -19.22 -7.03
CA ALA A 221 11.80 -20.26 -8.03
C ALA A 221 13.06 -21.06 -8.40
N ALA A 222 14.22 -20.40 -8.54
CA ALA A 222 15.50 -21.05 -8.79
C ALA A 222 15.95 -21.92 -7.60
N HIS A 223 15.86 -21.37 -6.39
CA HIS A 223 16.18 -22.07 -5.14
C HIS A 223 15.30 -23.29 -4.93
N ARG A 224 13.98 -23.13 -5.09
CA ARG A 224 12.98 -24.20 -4.96
C ARG A 224 13.26 -25.34 -5.92
N THR A 225 13.48 -25.03 -7.20
CA THR A 225 13.80 -26.04 -8.23
C THR A 225 15.01 -26.89 -7.83
N THR A 226 16.05 -26.25 -7.30
CA THR A 226 17.29 -26.93 -6.90
C THR A 226 17.08 -27.75 -5.63
N THR A 227 16.48 -27.15 -4.60
CA THR A 227 16.36 -27.74 -3.26
C THR A 227 15.34 -28.87 -3.23
N MET A 228 14.17 -28.68 -3.83
CA MET A 228 13.13 -29.71 -3.85
C MET A 228 13.55 -30.92 -4.68
N ARG A 229 14.32 -30.71 -5.76
CA ARG A 229 14.91 -31.81 -6.52
C ARG A 229 15.87 -32.63 -5.65
N ARG A 230 16.77 -31.97 -4.91
CA ARG A 230 17.72 -32.63 -4.01
C ARG A 230 16.99 -33.40 -2.91
N LEU A 231 15.98 -32.81 -2.27
CA LEU A 231 15.17 -33.46 -1.24
C LEU A 231 14.45 -34.69 -1.80
N ALA A 232 13.85 -34.59 -2.99
CA ALA A 232 13.20 -35.72 -3.65
C ALA A 232 14.21 -36.86 -3.94
N THR A 233 15.40 -36.54 -4.44
CA THR A 233 16.46 -37.54 -4.66
C THR A 233 16.90 -38.21 -3.35
N THR A 234 17.10 -37.45 -2.28
CA THR A 234 17.46 -38.00 -0.98
C THR A 234 16.38 -38.93 -0.45
N VAL A 235 15.11 -38.53 -0.52
CA VAL A 235 13.98 -39.36 -0.07
C VAL A 235 13.94 -40.68 -0.84
N LEU A 236 14.07 -40.65 -2.17
CA LEU A 236 14.11 -41.86 -3.00
C LEU A 236 15.26 -42.79 -2.61
N LEU A 237 16.48 -42.25 -2.45
CA LEU A 237 17.64 -43.05 -2.03
C LEU A 237 17.47 -43.63 -0.62
N THR A 238 16.83 -42.92 0.30
CA THR A 238 16.55 -43.45 1.65
C THR A 238 15.50 -44.55 1.63
N LEU A 239 14.51 -44.46 0.73
CA LEU A 239 13.49 -45.50 0.56
C LEU A 239 14.09 -46.77 -0.07
N ASP A 240 14.98 -46.62 -1.04
CA ASP A 240 15.67 -47.76 -1.69
C ASP A 240 16.64 -48.48 -0.75
N THR A 241 17.24 -47.75 0.21
CA THR A 241 18.14 -48.34 1.21
C THR A 241 17.40 -49.01 2.38
N HIS A 242 16.13 -48.67 2.61
CA HIS A 242 15.28 -49.22 3.66
C HIS A 242 14.18 -50.11 3.07
N GLY A 243 14.54 -50.96 2.09
CA GLY A 243 13.63 -51.91 1.44
C GLY A 243 12.74 -52.67 2.44
N PRO A 244 11.54 -53.11 2.02
CA PRO A 244 10.48 -53.56 2.93
C PRO A 244 11.02 -54.60 3.90
N THR A 245 11.06 -54.25 5.18
CA THR A 245 11.18 -55.24 6.25
C THR A 245 9.95 -56.14 6.14
N ALA A 246 10.12 -57.26 5.47
CA ALA A 246 9.15 -58.34 5.43
C ALA A 246 8.86 -58.76 6.88
N ALA A 247 7.59 -58.62 7.27
CA ALA A 247 7.04 -59.23 8.47
C ALA A 247 6.80 -60.72 8.25
#